data_AF-X1G2I7-F1
#
_entry.id   AF-X1G2I7-F1
#
_cell.length_a   1.000
_cell.length_b   1.000
_cell.length_c   1.000
_cell.angle_alpha   90.00
_cell.angle_beta   90.00
_cell.angle_gamma   90.00
#
_symmetry.space_group_name_H-M   'P 1'
#
loop_
_entity.id
_entity.type
_entity.pdbx_description
1 polymer ?
#
loop_
_entity_poly.entity_id
_entity_poly.type
_entity_poly.pdbx_seq_one_letter_code
_entity_poly.pdbx_strand_id
1 'polypeptide(L)'
;MLLDEPTSFLDYKHKTAIFDLLKKAQKEKCKAVVTAIHDINLAAQYADNALLIASDNNYVYGPTTEVFSQKQIEKFFDTKIFTADIGQ
;
A
#
# COMPACT_ATOMS: atom_id res chain seq x y z
N MET A 1 0.62 7.37 13.58
CA MET A 1 -0.37 8.30 12.97
C MET A 1 -1.32 7.44 12.15
N LEU A 2 -2.63 7.73 12.22
CA LEU A 2 -3.67 7.05 11.46
C LEU A 2 -4.16 8.02 10.40
N LEU A 3 -4.10 7.61 9.13
CA LEU A 3 -4.54 8.41 7.99
C LEU A 3 -5.60 7.61 7.24
N ASP A 4 -6.79 8.19 7.11
CA ASP A 4 -7.88 7.66 6.30
C ASP A 4 -7.93 8.46 4.99
N GLU A 5 -7.67 7.79 3.87
CA GLU A 5 -7.56 8.37 2.52
C GLU A 5 -6.94 9.80 2.43
N PRO A 6 -5.69 10.04 2.87
CA PRO A 6 -5.09 11.38 2.83
C PRO A 6 -4.82 11.90 1.39
N THR A 7 -5.06 11.07 0.39
CA THR A 7 -4.81 11.36 -1.03
C THR A 7 -6.06 11.67 -1.85
N SER A 8 -7.25 11.64 -1.25
CA SER A 8 -8.47 12.01 -1.96
C SER A 8 -8.36 13.49 -2.39
N PHE A 9 -8.61 13.75 -3.68
CA PHE A 9 -8.48 15.06 -4.38
C PHE A 9 -7.07 15.59 -4.72
N LEU A 10 -5.99 14.79 -4.61
CA LEU A 10 -4.63 15.23 -4.97
C LEU A 10 -4.10 14.58 -6.26
N ASP A 11 -3.47 15.39 -7.11
CA ASP A 11 -2.77 14.92 -8.33
C ASP A 11 -1.66 13.92 -7.99
N TYR A 12 -1.33 13.01 -8.92
CA TYR A 12 -0.32 11.95 -8.73
C TYR A 12 1.00 12.44 -8.14
N LYS A 13 1.49 13.61 -8.56
CA LYS A 13 2.73 14.24 -8.05
C LYS A 13 2.63 14.62 -6.56
N HIS A 14 1.46 15.06 -6.11
CA HIS A 14 1.24 15.43 -4.72
C HIS A 14 1.04 14.19 -3.84
N LYS A 15 0.44 13.12 -4.36
CA LYS A 15 0.33 11.84 -3.65
C LYS A 15 1.70 11.27 -3.32
N THR A 16 2.60 11.16 -4.30
CA THR A 16 3.96 10.63 -4.06
C THR A 16 4.73 11.50 -3.07
N ALA A 17 4.65 12.82 -3.20
CA ALA A 17 5.30 13.75 -2.26
C ALA A 17 4.82 13.57 -0.81
N ILE A 18 3.53 13.33 -0.58
CA ILE A 18 3.01 13.06 0.77
C ILE A 18 3.58 11.74 1.31
N PHE A 19 3.58 10.68 0.51
CA PHE A 19 4.14 9.40 0.94
C PHE A 19 5.65 9.46 1.20
N ASP A 20 6.40 10.21 0.40
CA ASP A 20 7.82 10.48 0.62
C ASP A 20 8.04 11.19 1.97
N LEU A 21 7.24 12.21 2.27
CA LEU A 21 7.29 12.94 3.53
C LEU A 21 6.93 12.04 4.73
N LEU A 22 5.90 11.20 4.59
CA LEU A 22 5.51 10.25 5.62
C LEU A 22 6.60 9.22 5.87
N LYS A 23 7.24 8.69 4.82
CA LYS A 23 8.35 7.74 4.94
C LYS A 23 9.56 8.38 5.60
N LYS A 24 9.89 9.62 5.23
CA LYS A 24 10.96 10.39 5.88
C LYS A 24 10.65 10.62 7.35
N ALA A 25 9.44 11.05 7.69
CA ALA A 25 9.02 11.28 9.07
C ALA A 25 9.01 9.99 9.91
N GLN A 26 8.61 8.85 9.32
CA GLN A 26 8.67 7.54 9.96
C GLN A 26 10.11 7.19 10.34
N LYS A 27 11.06 7.37 9.42
CA LYS A 27 12.49 7.09 9.65
C LYS A 27 13.11 8.03 10.69
N GLU A 28 12.83 9.32 10.58
CA GLU A 28 13.42 10.34 11.48
C GLU A 28 12.86 10.27 12.90
N LYS A 29 11.58 9.93 13.06
CA LYS A 29 10.90 9.96 14.37
C LYS A 29 10.68 8.58 14.99
N CYS A 30 11.09 7.51 14.32
CA CYS A 30 10.87 6.11 14.72
C CYS A 30 9.40 5.83 15.11
N LYS A 31 8.44 6.37 14.36
CA LYS A 31 7.00 6.22 14.65
C LYS A 31 6.33 5.33 13.63
N ALA A 32 5.48 4.41 14.08
CA ALA A 32 4.62 3.64 13.20
C ALA A 32 3.60 4.55 12.47
N VAL A 33 3.50 4.37 11.16
CA VAL A 33 2.52 5.00 10.29
C VAL A 33 1.62 3.90 9.73
N VAL A 34 0.32 4.05 9.93
CA VAL A 34 -0.70 3.15 9.38
C VAL A 34 -1.61 3.98 8.50
N THR A 35 -1.81 3.54 7.26
CA THR A 35 -2.58 4.26 6.25
C THR A 35 -3.42 3.29 5.44
N ALA A 36 -4.67 3.67 5.18
CA ALA A 36 -5.52 3.00 4.20
C ALA A 36 -5.23 3.61 2.81
N ILE A 37 -5.05 2.76 1.79
CA ILE A 37 -4.75 3.18 0.41
C ILE A 37 -5.58 2.32 -0.54
N HIS A 38 -6.21 2.94 -1.54
CA HIS A 38 -6.94 2.22 -2.59
C HIS A 38 -6.06 1.83 -3.79
N ASP A 39 -4.83 2.36 -3.86
CA ASP A 39 -3.88 2.11 -4.94
C ASP A 39 -2.83 1.08 -4.50
N ILE A 40 -2.91 -0.11 -5.10
CA ILE A 40 -2.01 -1.23 -4.82
C ILE A 40 -0.57 -0.90 -5.21
N ASN A 41 -0.34 -0.17 -6.30
CA ASN A 41 1.02 0.17 -6.74
C ASN A 41 1.67 1.14 -5.74
N LEU A 42 0.91 2.11 -5.26
CA LEU A 42 1.39 3.05 -4.24
C LEU A 42 1.67 2.35 -2.90
N ALA A 43 0.79 1.43 -2.51
CA ALA A 43 1.01 0.59 -1.34
C ALA A 43 2.28 -0.28 -1.52
N ALA A 44 2.46 -0.89 -2.69
CA ALA A 44 3.61 -1.73 -3.01
C ALA A 44 4.94 -0.95 -2.95
N GLN A 45 4.92 0.30 -3.39
CA GLN A 45 6.09 1.16 -3.43
C GLN A 45 6.52 1.68 -2.04
N TYR A 46 5.56 1.99 -1.16
CA TYR A 46 5.84 2.76 0.07
C TYR A 46 5.69 1.97 1.37
N ALA A 47 4.84 0.94 1.40
CA ALA A 47 4.54 0.20 2.61
C ALA A 47 5.62 -0.85 2.90
N ASP A 48 6.03 -0.96 4.17
CA ASP A 48 6.92 -2.03 4.62
C ASP A 48 6.15 -3.35 4.82
N ASN A 49 4.93 -3.24 5.35
CA ASN A 49 3.98 -4.33 5.53
C ASN A 49 2.61 -3.91 4.99
N ALA A 50 1.83 -4.88 4.52
CA ALA A 50 0.49 -4.67 4.02
C ALA A 50 -0.53 -5.55 4.75
N LEU A 51 -1.78 -5.06 4.81
CA LEU A 51 -2.95 -5.79 5.30
C LEU A 51 -4.01 -5.74 4.21
N LEU A 52 -4.33 -6.89 3.62
CA LEU A 52 -5.48 -7.05 2.74
C LEU A 52 -6.66 -7.58 3.55
N ILE A 53 -7.84 -7.01 3.35
CA ILE A 53 -9.08 -7.38 4.03
C ILE A 53 -10.13 -7.65 2.95
N ALA A 54 -10.79 -8.80 3.02
CA ALA A 54 -11.91 -9.18 2.16
C ALA A 54 -13.24 -9.11 2.91
N SER A 55 -14.33 -9.04 2.15
CA SER A 55 -15.71 -8.90 2.65
C SER A 55 -16.19 -10.11 3.46
N ASP A 56 -15.52 -11.25 3.35
CA ASP A 56 -15.86 -12.53 3.99
C ASP A 56 -15.09 -12.78 5.29
N ASN A 57 -14.58 -11.72 5.93
CA ASN A 57 -13.68 -11.75 7.10
C ASN A 57 -12.31 -12.41 6.86
N ASN A 58 -11.95 -12.75 5.61
CA ASN A 58 -10.59 -13.15 5.32
C ASN A 58 -9.66 -11.93 5.31
N TYR A 59 -8.46 -12.12 5.85
CA TYR A 59 -7.40 -11.12 5.78
C TYR A 59 -6.04 -11.77 5.59
N VAL A 60 -5.10 -11.02 5.03
CA VAL A 60 -3.69 -11.41 4.90
C VAL A 60 -2.84 -10.24 5.35
N TYR A 61 -1.92 -10.50 6.28
CA TYR A 61 -0.99 -9.52 6.83
C TYR A 61 0.44 -10.02 6.75
N GLY A 62 1.37 -9.15 6.37
CA GLY A 62 2.79 -9.49 6.31
C GLY A 62 3.60 -8.50 5.49
N PRO A 63 4.83 -8.88 5.09
CA PRO A 63 5.66 -8.08 4.19
C PRO A 63 4.92 -7.78 2.89
N THR A 64 5.04 -6.55 2.41
CA THR A 64 4.35 -6.08 1.21
C THR A 64 4.58 -6.99 -0.01
N THR A 65 5.79 -7.54 -0.16
CA THR A 65 6.17 -8.47 -1.23
C THR A 65 5.42 -9.81 -1.19
N GLU A 66 5.05 -10.28 -0.01
CA GLU A 66 4.29 -11.54 0.15
C GLU A 66 2.79 -11.29 -0.03
N VAL A 67 2.30 -10.21 0.57
CA VAL A 67 0.88 -9.84 0.59
C VAL A 67 0.39 -9.44 -0.80
N PHE A 68 1.19 -8.70 -1.58
CA PHE A 68 0.85 -8.29 -2.94
C PHE A 68 1.34 -9.24 -4.02
N SER A 69 1.61 -10.51 -3.66
CA SER A 69 1.85 -11.55 -4.66
C SER A 69 0.63 -11.70 -5.59
N GLN A 70 0.89 -11.99 -6.87
CA GLN A 70 -0.16 -12.14 -7.89
C GLN A 70 -1.32 -13.03 -7.41
N LYS A 71 -0.98 -14.19 -6.84
CA LYS A 71 -1.97 -15.16 -6.32
C LYS A 71 -2.89 -14.55 -5.25
N GLN A 72 -2.36 -13.72 -4.35
CA GLN A 72 -3.16 -13.10 -3.29
C GLN A 72 -4.06 -12.00 -3.87
N ILE A 73 -3.52 -11.14 -4.73
CA ILE A 73 -4.31 -10.07 -5.36
C ILE A 73 -5.43 -10.66 -6.22
N GLU A 74 -5.14 -11.64 -7.07
CA GLU A 74 -6.17 -12.28 -7.90
C GLU A 74 -7.27 -12.91 -7.05
N LYS A 75 -6.92 -13.50 -5.90
CA LYS A 75 -7.88 -14.08 -4.96
C LYS A 75 -8.73 -13.02 -4.26
N PHE A 76 -8.13 -11.93 -3.79
CA PHE A 76 -8.83 -10.89 -3.02
C PHE A 76 -9.66 -9.95 -3.89
N PHE A 77 -9.27 -9.73 -5.15
CA PHE A 77 -9.97 -8.85 -6.10
C PHE A 77 -10.81 -9.61 -7.14
N ASP A 78 -10.81 -10.95 -7.10
CA ASP A 78 -11.53 -11.82 -8.03
C ASP A 78 -11.33 -11.44 -9.52
N THR A 79 -10.08 -11.12 -9.87
CA THR A 79 -9.71 -10.61 -11.20
C THR A 79 -8.30 -11.02 -11.53
N LYS A 80 -8.07 -11.46 -12.78
CA LYS A 80 -6.72 -11.75 -13.28
C LYS A 80 -5.93 -10.45 -13.39
N ILE A 81 -4.71 -10.46 -12.88
CA ILE A 81 -3.82 -9.30 -12.95
C ILE A 81 -2.50 -9.66 -13.59
N PHE A 82 -1.73 -8.64 -13.97
CA PHE A 82 -0.37 -8.77 -14.43
C PHE A 82 0.53 -7.94 -13.54
N THR A 83 1.64 -8.53 -13.09
CA THR A 83 2.66 -7.86 -12.29
C THR A 83 3.94 -7.73 -13.10
N ALA A 84 4.51 -6.54 -13.16
CA ALA A 84 5.84 -6.31 -13.71
C ALA A 84 6.58 -5.27 -12.86
N ASP A 85 7.85 -5.54 -12.58
CA ASP A 85 8.76 -4.58 -11.99
C ASP A 85 9.38 -3.76 -13.13
N ILE A 86 9.12 -2.45 -13.15
CA ILE A 86 9.62 -1.55 -14.18
C ILE A 86 10.58 -0.54 -13.55
N GLY A 87 11.83 -0.50 -14.03
CA GLY A 87 12.80 0.55 -13.67
C GLY A 87 13.65 0.27 -12.43
N GLN A 88 14.12 -0.97 -12.22
CA GLN A 88 15.33 -1.19 -11.40
C GLN A 88 16.59 -0.78 -12.17
#